data_AF-A0A969MED1-F1
#
_entry.id   AF-A0A969MED1-F1
#
_cell.length_a   1.000
_cell.length_b   1.000
_cell.length_c   1.000
_cell.angle_alpha   90.00
_cell.angle_beta   90.00
_cell.angle_gamma   90.00
#
_symmetry.space_group_name_H-M   'P 1'
#
loop_
_entity.id
_entity.type
_entity.pdbx_description
1 polymer ?
#
loop_
_entity_poly.entity_id
_entity_poly.type
_entity_poly.pdbx_seq_one_letter_code
_entity_poly.pdbx_strand_id
1 'polypeptide(L)'
;MLFLNTFNCFSQESLREKIIIEALKTEGAQESGRNNTDRGGIIDEMHVLAGFANQPNPWCGMAVYYWHIKAGVDKKNLPSSPAWSPSWGSGKNVYYKKNRNSLRNLVAQSGDTFTLYDDKSLKRIFHVGLVLRDLGSSVETIEGNTGAIAYTRETTTGRDGVFKKWRKKSSLYTLGYFGG
;
A
#
# COMPACT_ATOMS: atom_id res chain seq x y z
N MET A 1 31.73 7.42 -43.82
CA MET A 1 30.31 7.65 -43.44
C MET A 1 30.02 6.75 -42.25
N LEU A 2 30.09 7.27 -41.03
CA LEU A 2 29.87 6.51 -39.79
C LEU A 2 28.39 6.57 -39.44
N PHE A 3 27.70 5.43 -39.47
CA PHE A 3 26.36 5.30 -38.89
C PHE A 3 26.52 5.06 -37.38
N LEU A 4 26.18 6.07 -36.58
CA LEU A 4 25.99 5.91 -35.13
C LEU A 4 24.64 5.23 -34.91
N ASN A 5 24.67 3.95 -34.53
CA ASN A 5 23.51 3.26 -33.98
C ASN A 5 23.22 3.84 -32.59
N THR A 6 22.21 4.70 -32.49
CA THR A 6 21.62 5.10 -31.22
C THR A 6 20.89 3.90 -30.63
N PHE A 7 21.52 3.23 -29.66
CA PHE A 7 20.84 2.24 -28.83
C PHE A 7 19.77 2.96 -27.99
N ASN A 8 18.51 2.81 -28.37
CA ASN A 8 17.37 3.07 -27.50
C ASN A 8 17.39 2.02 -26.37
N CYS A 9 18.07 2.33 -25.27
CA CYS A 9 17.97 1.58 -24.03
C CYS A 9 16.72 2.04 -23.27
N PHE A 10 15.53 1.68 -23.74
CA PHE A 10 14.32 1.73 -22.90
C PHE A 10 14.38 0.51 -21.98
N SER A 11 14.93 0.67 -20.78
CA SER A 11 14.75 -0.35 -19.73
C SER A 11 13.27 -0.40 -19.38
N GLN A 12 12.64 -1.56 -19.58
CA GLN A 12 11.26 -1.79 -19.17
C GLN A 12 11.14 -1.57 -17.66
N GLU A 13 10.30 -0.62 -17.24
CA GLU A 13 10.02 -0.39 -15.82
C GLU A 13 9.56 -1.69 -15.14
N SER A 14 10.17 -1.99 -14.00
CA SER A 14 9.80 -3.12 -13.16
C SER A 14 8.39 -2.96 -12.60
N LEU A 15 7.72 -4.06 -12.25
CA LEU A 15 6.39 -3.99 -11.63
C LEU A 15 6.43 -3.24 -10.29
N ARG A 16 7.53 -3.32 -9.54
CA ARG A 16 7.74 -2.53 -8.32
C ARG A 16 7.64 -1.03 -8.60
N GLU A 17 8.36 -0.56 -9.60
CA GLU A 17 8.35 0.86 -9.99
C GLU A 17 6.95 1.29 -10.42
N LYS A 18 6.27 0.48 -11.24
CA LYS A 18 4.90 0.78 -11.69
C LYS A 18 3.92 0.87 -10.52
N ILE A 19 3.97 -0.06 -9.56
CA ILE A 19 3.13 -0.02 -8.35
C ILE A 19 3.36 1.28 -7.58
N ILE A 20 4.61 1.69 -7.41
CA ILE A 20 4.94 2.94 -6.72
C ILE A 20 4.49 4.17 -7.50
N ILE A 21 4.67 4.19 -8.82
CA ILE A 21 4.19 5.28 -9.69
C ILE A 21 2.68 5.44 -9.54
N GLU A 22 1.91 4.35 -9.59
CA GLU A 22 0.46 4.41 -9.39
C GLU A 22 0.07 4.88 -8.00
N ALA A 23 0.84 4.52 -6.96
CA ALA A 23 0.60 5.02 -5.61
C ALA A 23 0.84 6.54 -5.50
N LEU A 24 1.97 7.01 -6.03
CA LEU A 24 2.36 8.42 -5.99
C LEU A 24 1.41 9.33 -6.78
N LYS A 25 0.80 8.86 -7.86
CA LYS A 25 -0.26 9.58 -8.59
C LYS A 25 -1.48 9.92 -7.72
N THR A 26 -1.68 9.15 -6.64
CA THR A 26 -2.82 9.33 -5.73
C THR A 26 -2.48 10.10 -4.46
N GLU A 27 -1.20 10.44 -4.25
CA GLU A 27 -0.75 11.20 -3.07
C GLU A 27 -1.49 12.53 -2.94
N GLY A 28 -1.96 12.84 -1.73
CA GLY A 28 -2.72 14.04 -1.44
C GLY A 28 -4.21 13.94 -1.77
N ALA A 29 -4.68 12.84 -2.40
CA ALA A 29 -6.10 12.56 -2.48
C ALA A 29 -6.67 12.41 -1.06
N GLN A 30 -7.79 13.06 -0.79
CA GLN A 30 -8.38 13.11 0.54
C GLN A 30 -9.90 13.04 0.44
N GLU A 31 -10.52 12.41 1.44
CA GLU A 31 -11.96 12.48 1.65
C GLU A 31 -12.39 13.95 1.85
N SER A 32 -13.51 14.31 1.23
CA SER A 32 -14.15 15.62 1.41
C SER A 32 -15.09 15.62 2.63
N GLY A 33 -15.55 14.44 3.05
CA GLY A 33 -16.47 14.26 4.17
C GLY A 33 -15.88 13.47 5.33
N ARG A 34 -16.74 13.07 6.27
CA ARG A 34 -16.33 12.34 7.47
C ARG A 34 -16.57 10.84 7.33
N ASN A 35 -15.77 10.03 8.02
CA ASN A 35 -16.01 8.59 8.18
C ASN A 35 -16.23 7.84 6.85
N ASN A 36 -15.42 8.11 5.82
CA ASN A 36 -15.56 7.48 4.51
C ASN A 36 -16.90 7.73 3.80
N THR A 37 -17.73 8.71 4.20
CA THR A 37 -19.06 8.92 3.59
C THR A 37 -19.00 9.78 2.32
N ASP A 38 -18.21 10.85 2.32
CA ASP A 38 -18.08 11.74 1.15
C ASP A 38 -16.68 11.63 0.57
N ARG A 39 -16.64 10.92 -0.55
CA ARG A 39 -15.45 10.62 -1.34
C ARG A 39 -15.66 11.18 -2.73
N GLY A 40 -14.57 11.50 -3.40
CA GLY A 40 -14.58 12.05 -4.74
C GLY A 40 -13.32 11.66 -5.50
N GLY A 41 -13.44 11.61 -6.82
CA GLY A 41 -12.33 11.34 -7.73
C GLY A 41 -11.73 9.96 -7.49
N ILE A 42 -10.41 9.93 -7.28
CA ILE A 42 -9.65 8.68 -7.26
C ILE A 42 -10.04 7.71 -6.14
N ILE A 43 -10.57 8.23 -5.02
CA ILE A 43 -11.00 7.38 -3.89
C ILE A 43 -12.26 6.58 -4.28
N ASP A 44 -13.17 7.14 -5.08
CA ASP A 44 -14.34 6.40 -5.58
C ASP A 44 -13.92 5.32 -6.58
N GLU A 45 -12.93 5.61 -7.44
CA GLU A 45 -12.37 4.62 -8.35
C GLU A 45 -11.78 3.41 -7.58
N MET A 46 -11.09 3.65 -6.46
CA MET A 46 -10.59 2.58 -5.58
C MET A 46 -11.73 1.70 -5.05
N HIS A 47 -12.84 2.31 -4.62
CA HIS A 47 -14.00 1.59 -4.09
C HIS A 47 -14.70 0.78 -5.17
N VAL A 48 -14.96 1.38 -6.33
CA VAL A 48 -15.59 0.71 -7.48
C VAL A 48 -14.75 -0.49 -7.91
N LEU A 49 -13.43 -0.30 -8.05
CA LEU A 49 -12.53 -1.36 -8.47
C LEU A 49 -12.48 -2.52 -7.46
N ALA A 50 -12.60 -2.23 -6.17
CA ALA A 50 -12.66 -3.23 -5.11
C ALA A 50 -14.05 -3.86 -4.91
N GLY A 51 -15.10 -3.40 -5.61
CA GLY A 51 -16.46 -3.92 -5.50
C GLY A 51 -17.31 -3.33 -4.37
N PHE A 52 -16.95 -2.15 -3.86
CA PHE A 52 -17.58 -1.48 -2.70
C PHE A 52 -18.13 -0.08 -3.03
N ALA A 53 -18.59 0.12 -4.27
CA ALA A 53 -19.17 1.39 -4.71
C ALA A 53 -20.19 1.93 -3.68
N ASN A 54 -20.08 3.22 -3.32
CA ASN A 54 -20.97 3.95 -2.42
C ASN A 54 -21.07 3.46 -0.96
N GLN A 55 -20.17 2.58 -0.49
CA GLN A 55 -20.21 2.07 0.90
C GLN A 55 -19.15 2.74 1.78
N PRO A 56 -19.46 3.30 2.97
CA PRO A 56 -18.51 4.07 3.80
C PRO A 56 -17.51 3.17 4.56
N ASN A 57 -16.76 2.37 3.82
CA ASN A 57 -15.82 1.40 4.35
C ASN A 57 -14.40 1.98 4.49
N PRO A 58 -13.61 1.53 5.48
CA PRO A 58 -12.17 1.73 5.48
C PRO A 58 -11.56 1.22 4.16
N TRP A 59 -10.67 1.99 3.56
CA TRP A 59 -10.22 1.77 2.19
C TRP A 59 -8.70 1.63 2.01
N CYS A 60 -7.94 1.45 3.09
CA CYS A 60 -6.50 1.19 3.00
C CYS A 60 -6.17 -0.03 2.11
N GLY A 61 -6.90 -1.14 2.27
CA GLY A 61 -6.77 -2.32 1.41
C GLY A 61 -7.21 -2.07 -0.04
N MET A 62 -8.21 -1.22 -0.25
CA MET A 62 -8.69 -0.86 -1.58
C MET A 62 -7.69 0.02 -2.33
N ALA A 63 -7.02 0.94 -1.64
CA ALA A 63 -5.93 1.74 -2.21
C ALA A 63 -4.77 0.85 -2.68
N VAL A 64 -4.30 -0.06 -1.82
CA VAL A 64 -3.21 -0.98 -2.18
C VAL A 64 -3.62 -1.89 -3.34
N TYR A 65 -4.86 -2.39 -3.34
CA TYR A 65 -5.40 -3.15 -4.46
C TYR A 65 -5.40 -2.34 -5.76
N TYR A 66 -5.90 -1.10 -5.71
CA TYR A 66 -5.96 -0.20 -6.84
C TYR A 66 -4.58 0.04 -7.46
N TRP A 67 -3.57 0.35 -6.64
CA TRP A 67 -2.21 0.59 -7.13
C TRP A 67 -1.61 -0.65 -7.83
N HIS A 68 -1.84 -1.85 -7.29
CA HIS A 68 -1.39 -3.09 -7.94
C HIS A 68 -2.10 -3.33 -9.28
N ILE A 69 -3.43 -3.18 -9.32
CA ILE A 69 -4.20 -3.41 -10.54
C ILE A 69 -3.82 -2.41 -11.63
N LYS A 70 -3.69 -1.13 -11.30
CA LYS A 70 -3.29 -0.09 -12.27
C LYS A 70 -1.86 -0.28 -12.77
N ALA A 71 -0.99 -0.85 -11.95
CA ALA A 71 0.37 -1.23 -12.37
C ALA A 71 0.42 -2.48 -13.27
N GLY A 72 -0.71 -3.15 -13.49
CA GLY A 72 -0.81 -4.35 -14.34
C GLY A 72 -0.50 -5.66 -13.62
N VAL A 73 -0.57 -5.69 -12.29
CA VAL A 73 -0.39 -6.93 -11.51
C VAL A 73 -1.56 -7.88 -11.76
N ASP A 74 -1.24 -9.15 -12.02
CA ASP A 74 -2.24 -10.20 -12.19
C ASP A 74 -3.03 -10.41 -10.88
N LYS A 75 -4.37 -10.37 -10.98
CA LYS A 75 -5.28 -10.60 -9.86
C LYS A 75 -5.00 -11.90 -9.10
N LYS A 76 -4.46 -12.94 -9.75
CA LYS A 76 -4.10 -14.20 -9.09
C LYS A 76 -2.99 -14.06 -8.05
N ASN A 77 -2.21 -12.98 -8.14
CA ASN A 77 -1.16 -12.65 -7.18
C ASN A 77 -1.69 -11.80 -6.02
N LEU A 78 -2.94 -11.32 -6.08
CA LEU A 78 -3.54 -10.47 -5.06
C LEU A 78 -4.46 -11.29 -4.14
N PRO A 79 -4.72 -10.83 -2.89
CA PRO A 79 -5.66 -11.49 -2.02
C PRO A 79 -7.08 -11.52 -2.62
N SER A 80 -7.86 -12.57 -2.33
CA SER A 80 -9.24 -12.71 -2.79
C SER A 80 -10.21 -11.72 -2.16
N SER A 81 -9.87 -11.14 -1.00
CA SER A 81 -10.67 -10.13 -0.30
C SER A 81 -9.83 -8.86 -0.04
N PRO A 82 -9.40 -8.16 -1.09
CA PRO A 82 -8.32 -7.16 -0.99
C PRO A 82 -8.74 -5.90 -0.23
N ALA A 83 -10.04 -5.62 -0.10
CA ALA A 83 -10.54 -4.55 0.76
C ALA A 83 -10.33 -4.84 2.27
N TRP A 84 -10.23 -6.11 2.66
CA TRP A 84 -10.04 -6.51 4.05
C TRP A 84 -8.55 -6.62 4.37
N SER A 85 -8.01 -5.65 5.12
CA SER A 85 -6.57 -5.55 5.41
C SER A 85 -5.90 -6.85 5.90
N PRO A 86 -6.54 -7.70 6.74
CA PRO A 86 -5.98 -9.00 7.10
C PRO A 86 -5.65 -9.95 5.96
N SER A 87 -6.33 -9.84 4.82
CA SER A 87 -6.05 -10.68 3.64
C SER A 87 -4.65 -10.47 3.07
N TRP A 88 -4.04 -9.30 3.29
CA TRP A 88 -2.69 -8.96 2.83
C TRP A 88 -1.58 -9.51 3.71
N GLY A 89 -1.87 -9.95 4.93
CA GLY A 89 -0.88 -10.49 5.88
C GLY A 89 -0.78 -12.01 5.90
N SER A 90 -1.31 -12.68 4.88
CA SER A 90 -1.26 -14.12 4.70
C SER A 90 -1.02 -14.49 3.23
N GLY A 91 -0.61 -15.74 2.99
CA GLY A 91 -0.37 -16.26 1.64
C GLY A 91 1.11 -16.30 1.24
N LYS A 92 1.35 -16.81 0.02
CA LYS A 92 2.68 -17.14 -0.51
C LYS A 92 3.58 -15.92 -0.77
N ASN A 93 2.99 -14.73 -0.90
CA ASN A 93 3.71 -13.50 -1.23
C ASN A 93 4.28 -12.80 0.01
N VAL A 94 3.86 -13.21 1.20
CA VAL A 94 4.37 -12.68 2.48
C VAL A 94 5.65 -13.42 2.84
N TYR A 95 6.77 -12.71 2.79
CA TYR A 95 8.10 -13.28 3.09
C TYR A 95 8.59 -12.93 4.50
N TYR A 96 7.97 -11.96 5.17
CA TYR A 96 8.27 -11.60 6.55
C TYR A 96 6.99 -11.56 7.38
N LYS A 97 7.04 -12.17 8.56
CA LYS A 97 6.01 -12.04 9.59
C LYS A 97 6.63 -11.85 10.96
N LYS A 98 6.15 -10.82 11.68
CA LYS A 98 6.57 -10.53 13.05
C LYS A 98 6.33 -11.74 13.94
N ASN A 99 7.27 -12.00 14.84
CA ASN A 99 7.36 -13.18 15.72
C ASN A 99 7.66 -14.51 15.01
N ARG A 100 7.81 -14.54 13.68
CA ARG A 100 8.32 -15.71 12.94
C ARG A 100 9.71 -15.48 12.38
N ASN A 101 10.02 -14.23 12.02
CA ASN A 101 11.29 -13.85 11.41
C ASN A 101 11.93 -12.69 12.17
N SER A 102 13.26 -12.65 12.17
CA SER A 102 14.02 -11.52 12.70
C SER A 102 14.02 -10.37 11.69
N LEU A 103 13.76 -9.15 12.16
CA LEU A 103 13.90 -7.92 11.37
C LEU A 103 15.36 -7.50 11.17
N ARG A 104 16.31 -8.11 11.89
CA ARG A 104 17.64 -7.54 12.11
C ARG A 104 18.48 -7.38 10.84
N ASN A 105 18.11 -8.07 9.76
CA ASN A 105 18.75 -7.96 8.43
C ASN A 105 17.74 -7.77 7.28
N LEU A 106 16.47 -7.48 7.60
CA LEU A 106 15.46 -7.33 6.55
C LEU A 106 15.56 -5.93 5.93
N VAL A 107 15.90 -5.92 4.64
CA VAL A 107 15.84 -4.73 3.79
C VAL A 107 14.51 -4.76 3.06
N ALA A 108 13.60 -3.88 3.45
CA ALA A 108 12.32 -3.73 2.77
C ALA A 108 12.58 -3.08 1.40
N GLN A 109 11.91 -3.59 0.37
CA GLN A 109 12.08 -3.10 -0.99
C GLN A 109 10.95 -2.14 -1.36
N SER A 110 11.25 -1.22 -2.26
CA SER A 110 10.23 -0.37 -2.87
C SER A 110 9.15 -1.23 -3.55
N GLY A 111 7.88 -0.93 -3.30
CA GLY A 111 6.74 -1.70 -3.78
C GLY A 111 6.39 -2.93 -2.93
N ASP A 112 7.06 -3.18 -1.81
CA ASP A 112 6.58 -4.17 -0.85
C ASP A 112 5.32 -3.67 -0.15
N THR A 113 4.34 -4.57 -0.02
CA THR A 113 3.15 -4.36 0.81
C THR A 113 3.50 -4.67 2.25
N PHE A 114 3.20 -3.73 3.16
CA PHE A 114 3.34 -3.95 4.60
C PHE A 114 1.97 -3.96 5.29
N THR A 115 1.88 -4.60 6.45
CA THR A 115 0.68 -4.56 7.30
C THR A 115 0.98 -4.12 8.72
N LEU A 116 0.01 -3.55 9.42
CA LEU A 116 0.07 -3.25 10.86
C LEU A 116 -0.96 -4.08 11.64
N TYR A 117 -0.59 -4.49 12.86
CA TYR A 117 -1.43 -5.29 13.75
C TYR A 117 -1.92 -4.45 14.93
N ASP A 118 -3.22 -4.55 15.25
CA ASP A 118 -3.81 -3.93 16.43
C ASP A 118 -3.84 -4.96 17.54
N ASP A 119 -2.89 -4.84 18.47
CA ASP A 119 -2.77 -5.70 19.64
C ASP A 119 -3.65 -5.27 20.81
N LYS A 120 -4.34 -4.12 20.73
CA LYS A 120 -5.13 -3.56 21.83
C LYS A 120 -6.61 -3.84 21.68
N SER A 121 -7.17 -3.53 20.51
CA SER A 121 -8.61 -3.56 20.29
C SER A 121 -9.01 -4.68 19.33
N LEU A 122 -8.61 -4.59 18.06
CA LEU A 122 -9.14 -5.49 17.04
C LEU A 122 -8.53 -6.90 17.06
N LYS A 123 -7.34 -7.07 17.68
CA LYS A 123 -6.58 -8.34 17.73
C LYS A 123 -6.38 -8.96 16.34
N ARG A 124 -6.12 -8.11 15.35
CA ARG A 124 -5.90 -8.49 13.95
C ARG A 124 -5.13 -7.40 13.21
N ILE A 125 -4.78 -7.69 11.95
CA ILE A 125 -4.31 -6.65 11.03
C ILE A 125 -5.42 -5.62 10.82
N PHE A 126 -5.07 -4.34 10.99
CA PHE A 126 -6.01 -3.23 10.84
C PHE A 126 -5.64 -2.27 9.71
N HIS A 127 -4.40 -2.33 9.22
CA HIS A 127 -3.92 -1.41 8.20
C HIS A 127 -2.91 -2.07 7.26
N VAL A 128 -2.85 -1.56 6.03
CA VAL A 128 -1.98 -2.03 4.96
C VAL A 128 -1.58 -0.83 4.08
N GLY A 129 -0.34 -0.84 3.57
CA GLY A 129 0.19 0.17 2.67
C GLY A 129 1.39 -0.36 1.88
N LEU A 130 2.07 0.54 1.17
CA LEU A 130 3.28 0.22 0.41
C LEU A 130 4.52 0.84 1.03
N VAL A 131 5.64 0.15 0.92
CA VAL A 131 6.98 0.68 1.22
C VAL A 131 7.48 1.45 0.00
N LEU A 132 7.86 2.72 0.21
CA LEU A 132 8.54 3.53 -0.79
C LEU A 132 10.05 3.28 -0.75
N ARG A 133 10.65 3.26 0.44
CA ARG A 133 12.08 2.95 0.63
C ARG A 133 12.41 2.54 2.07
N ASP A 134 13.51 1.82 2.19
CA ASP A 134 14.13 1.48 3.47
C ASP A 134 15.01 2.62 3.98
N LEU A 135 14.92 2.92 5.28
CA LEU A 135 15.69 3.96 5.97
C LEU A 135 16.49 3.37 7.15
N GLY A 136 16.85 2.09 7.10
CA GLY A 136 17.58 1.39 8.16
C GLY A 136 16.66 0.89 9.28
N SER A 137 16.39 1.72 10.29
CA SER A 137 15.52 1.36 11.43
C SER A 137 14.03 1.62 11.17
N SER A 138 13.74 2.36 10.10
CA SER A 138 12.40 2.77 9.67
C SER A 138 12.23 2.54 8.17
N VAL A 139 11.01 2.70 7.69
CA VAL A 139 10.66 2.72 6.27
C VAL A 139 9.84 3.97 5.99
N GLU A 140 10.02 4.53 4.81
CA GLU A 140 9.06 5.48 4.24
C GLU A 140 7.99 4.69 3.49
N THR A 141 6.73 5.04 3.72
CA THR A 141 5.55 4.34 3.20
C THR A 141 4.62 5.30 2.49
N ILE A 142 3.72 4.77 1.66
CA ILE A 142 2.53 5.45 1.16
C ILE A 142 1.30 4.62 1.51
N GLU A 143 0.30 5.28 2.06
CA GLU A 143 -0.80 4.65 2.78
C GLU A 143 -2.11 5.35 2.43
N GLY A 144 -3.13 4.58 2.05
CA GLY A 144 -4.48 5.08 1.83
C GLY A 144 -5.33 4.96 3.10
N ASN A 145 -6.44 5.69 3.16
CA ASN A 145 -7.33 5.76 4.32
C ASN A 145 -6.59 6.10 5.61
N THR A 146 -5.70 7.10 5.54
CA THR A 146 -4.89 7.51 6.68
C THR A 146 -4.92 9.03 6.85
N GLY A 147 -4.70 9.53 8.08
CA GLY A 147 -4.59 10.97 8.30
C GLY A 147 -3.22 11.52 7.91
N ALA A 148 -3.16 12.82 7.60
CA ALA A 148 -1.94 13.52 7.18
C ALA A 148 -0.81 13.53 8.22
N ILE A 149 -1.10 13.26 9.50
CA ILE A 149 -0.11 13.24 10.57
C ILE A 149 0.59 11.87 10.61
N ALA A 150 1.92 11.89 10.58
CA ALA A 150 2.80 10.72 10.42
C ALA A 150 2.70 9.65 11.53
N TYR A 151 2.06 9.95 12.68
CA TYR A 151 2.17 9.13 13.89
C TYR A 151 0.85 8.69 14.54
N THR A 152 -0.30 9.16 14.04
CA THR A 152 -1.60 8.83 14.64
C THR A 152 -2.20 7.58 14.01
N ARG A 153 -2.96 6.85 14.84
CA ARG A 153 -3.92 5.82 14.41
C ARG A 153 -4.79 6.39 13.28
N GLU A 154 -5.13 5.57 12.28
CA GLU A 154 -6.07 5.90 11.19
C GLU A 154 -7.24 6.73 11.74
N THR A 155 -7.51 7.89 11.16
CA THR A 155 -8.25 8.92 11.89
C THR A 155 -9.75 8.71 11.73
N THR A 156 -10.44 8.42 12.84
CA THR A 156 -11.90 8.54 12.91
C THR A 156 -12.38 10.00 12.86
N THR A 157 -11.56 10.93 12.37
CA THR A 157 -11.79 12.37 12.42
C THR A 157 -12.31 12.95 11.10
N GLY A 158 -12.30 12.16 10.02
CA GLY A 158 -13.00 12.50 8.78
C GLY A 158 -12.25 13.41 7.83
N ARG A 159 -10.98 13.09 7.54
CA ARG A 159 -10.11 13.69 6.51
C ARG A 159 -9.02 12.71 6.07
N ASP A 160 -9.35 11.42 6.07
CA ASP A 160 -8.38 10.41 5.68
C ASP A 160 -8.11 10.51 4.18
N GLY A 161 -6.90 10.16 3.79
CA GLY A 161 -6.41 10.33 2.43
C GLY A 161 -5.26 9.40 2.13
N VAL A 162 -4.56 9.70 1.04
CA VAL A 162 -3.31 9.04 0.66
C VAL A 162 -2.14 9.90 1.08
N PHE A 163 -1.35 9.42 2.04
CA PHE A 163 -0.20 10.17 2.55
C PHE A 163 1.03 9.30 2.69
N LYS A 164 2.19 9.96 2.60
CA LYS A 164 3.45 9.35 2.98
C LYS A 164 3.63 9.33 4.49
N LYS A 165 4.20 8.25 5.03
CA LYS A 165 4.50 8.13 6.46
C LYS A 165 5.86 7.52 6.72
N TRP A 166 6.39 7.79 7.90
CA TRP A 166 7.55 7.09 8.41
C TRP A 166 7.08 6.07 9.44
N ARG A 167 7.39 4.80 9.20
CA ARG A 167 7.04 3.70 10.10
C ARG A 167 8.31 3.06 10.63
N LYS A 168 8.41 2.86 11.94
CA LYS A 168 9.49 2.06 12.53
C LYS A 168 9.37 0.63 11.99
N LYS A 169 10.48 -0.01 11.60
CA LYS A 169 10.41 -1.41 11.13
C LYS A 169 9.80 -2.34 12.19
N SER A 170 10.04 -2.06 13.46
CA SER A 170 9.49 -2.82 14.58
C SER A 170 7.96 -2.75 14.71
N SER A 171 7.28 -1.77 14.09
CA SER A 171 5.82 -1.72 14.05
C SER A 171 5.21 -2.55 12.91
N LEU A 172 5.99 -2.91 11.89
CA LEU A 172 5.50 -3.72 10.78
C LEU A 172 5.18 -5.13 11.27
N TYR A 173 4.00 -5.63 10.89
CA TYR A 173 3.57 -6.98 11.25
C TYR A 173 3.89 -8.00 10.16
N THR A 174 3.74 -7.62 8.89
CA THR A 174 4.16 -8.43 7.74
C THR A 174 4.73 -7.53 6.64
N LEU A 175 5.54 -8.14 5.78
CA LEU A 175 6.00 -7.59 4.51
C LEU A 175 5.88 -8.68 3.44
N GLY A 176 5.46 -8.28 2.25
CA GLY A 176 5.32 -9.18 1.10
C GLY A 176 5.37 -8.43 -0.23
N TYR A 177 5.67 -9.17 -1.29
CA TYR A 177 5.68 -8.62 -2.65
C TYR A 177 4.63 -9.32 -3.50
N PHE A 178 3.68 -8.53 -4.01
CA PHE A 178 2.49 -9.03 -4.70
C PHE A 178 2.54 -8.81 -6.21
N GLY A 179 3.62 -8.25 -6.76
CA GLY A 179 3.76 -8.02 -8.20
C GLY A 179 3.91 -9.30 -9.03
N GLY A 180 4.33 -10.41 -8.43
CA GLY A 180 4.60 -11.67 -9.13
C GLY A 180 6.06 -11.89 -9.43
#